data_AF-A0A3B9BYW6-F1
#
_entry.id   AF-A0A3B9BYW6-F1
#
_cell.length_a   1.000
_cell.length_b   1.000
_cell.length_c   1.000
_cell.angle_alpha   90.00
_cell.angle_beta   90.00
_cell.angle_gamma   90.00
#
_symmetry.space_group_name_H-M   'P 1'
#
loop_
_entity.id
_entity.type
_entity.pdbx_description
1 polymer ?
#
loop_
_entity_poly.entity_id
_entity_poly.type
_entity_poly.pdbx_seq_one_letter_code
_entity_poly.pdbx_strand_id
1 'polypeptide(L)'
;MKQQRISKTTDGGNTWNEINLVEDAAARQFEIGFIDENHGFVGTMNSGYETNNGGLTWKPINLGMACNKIRIYKDANGKIYAYGIGVDVMKGEF
;
A
#
# COMPACT_ATOMS: atom_id res chain seq x y z
N MET A 1 1.83 8.90 -18.61
CA MET A 1 1.67 9.99 -17.62
C MET A 1 2.62 9.72 -16.47
N LYS A 2 3.19 10.77 -15.85
CA LYS A 2 4.08 10.62 -14.68
C LYS A 2 3.30 10.24 -13.41
N GLN A 3 2.04 10.67 -13.31
CA GLN A 3 1.18 10.42 -12.16
C GLN A 3 0.62 8.99 -12.17
N GLN A 4 0.95 8.24 -11.13
CA GLN A 4 0.33 6.97 -10.77
C GLN A 4 -0.86 7.20 -9.84
N ARG A 5 -1.93 6.44 -10.02
CA ARG A 5 -3.20 6.62 -9.32
C ARG A 5 -3.66 5.34 -8.65
N ILE A 6 -4.55 5.47 -7.68
CA ILE A 6 -5.32 4.37 -7.09
C ILE A 6 -6.79 4.78 -7.05
N SER A 7 -7.70 3.81 -7.10
CA SER A 7 -9.13 4.06 -7.01
C SER A 7 -9.60 3.91 -5.56
N LYS A 8 -10.45 4.83 -5.10
CA LYS A 8 -11.05 4.83 -3.76
C LYS A 8 -12.56 4.99 -3.84
N THR A 9 -13.26 4.30 -2.95
CA THR A 9 -14.70 4.43 -2.69
C THR A 9 -14.94 4.76 -1.22
N THR A 10 -16.05 5.40 -0.92
CA THR A 10 -16.55 5.65 0.45
C THR A 10 -18.01 5.21 0.63
N ASP A 11 -18.59 4.57 -0.38
CA ASP A 11 -20.02 4.23 -0.45
C ASP A 11 -20.25 2.73 -0.70
N GLY A 12 -19.32 1.89 -0.25
CA GLY A 12 -19.41 0.43 -0.40
C GLY A 12 -19.11 -0.06 -1.83
N GLY A 13 -18.47 0.77 -2.66
CA GLY A 13 -18.09 0.41 -4.04
C GLY A 13 -19.14 0.77 -5.09
N ASN A 14 -20.16 1.56 -4.74
CA ASN A 14 -21.15 2.06 -5.69
C ASN A 14 -20.54 3.12 -6.62
N THR A 15 -19.68 4.00 -6.08
CA THR A 15 -18.91 4.97 -6.85
C THR A 15 -17.43 4.92 -6.49
N TRP A 16 -16.59 5.24 -7.49
CA TRP A 16 -15.13 5.20 -7.38
C TRP A 16 -14.53 6.49 -7.93
N ASN A 17 -13.55 7.03 -7.19
CA ASN A 17 -12.78 8.19 -7.60
C ASN A 17 -11.30 7.82 -7.66
N GLU A 18 -10.58 8.33 -8.67
CA GLU A 18 -9.13 8.20 -8.72
C GLU A 18 -8.48 9.24 -7.80
N ILE A 19 -7.56 8.78 -6.96
CA ILE A 19 -6.68 9.63 -6.15
C ILE A 19 -5.23 9.43 -6.58
N ASN A 20 -4.42 10.45 -6.35
CA ASN A 20 -3.00 10.42 -6.71
C ASN A 20 -2.21 9.54 -5.72
N LEU A 21 -1.44 8.59 -6.24
CA LEU A 21 -0.46 7.83 -5.47
C LEU A 21 0.87 8.60 -5.42
N VAL A 22 1.51 8.74 -6.58
CA VAL A 22 2.84 9.36 -6.70
C VAL A 22 3.10 9.80 -8.14
N GLU A 23 3.87 10.86 -8.32
CA GLU A 23 4.43 11.22 -9.63
C GLU A 23 5.72 10.44 -9.93
N ASP A 24 5.60 9.15 -10.16
CA ASP A 24 6.71 8.29 -10.59
C ASP A 24 6.21 7.29 -11.64
N ALA A 25 6.63 7.47 -12.89
CA ALA A 25 6.22 6.60 -13.99
C ALA A 25 6.67 5.14 -13.80
N ALA A 26 7.74 4.90 -13.03
CA ALA A 26 8.25 3.56 -12.76
C ALA A 26 7.54 2.86 -11.59
N ALA A 27 6.74 3.59 -10.80
CA ALA A 27 5.97 3.06 -9.67
C ALA A 27 4.70 2.30 -10.12
N ARG A 28 4.88 1.29 -10.97
CA ARG A 28 3.79 0.40 -11.40
C ARG A 28 3.25 -0.35 -10.18
N GLN A 29 2.00 -0.09 -9.83
CA GLN A 29 1.28 -0.61 -8.67
C GLN A 29 0.88 -2.06 -8.87
N PHE A 30 0.89 -2.84 -7.79
CA PHE A 30 0.52 -4.26 -7.79
C PHE A 30 -0.56 -4.59 -6.78
N GLU A 31 -0.28 -4.40 -5.49
CA GLU A 31 -1.18 -4.73 -4.38
C GLU A 31 -1.38 -3.51 -3.49
N ILE A 32 -2.54 -3.44 -2.84
CA ILE A 32 -2.82 -2.49 -1.77
C ILE A 32 -3.31 -3.24 -0.52
N GLY A 33 -2.85 -2.84 0.66
CA GLY A 33 -3.24 -3.46 1.93
C GLY A 33 -3.25 -2.47 3.08
N PHE A 34 -4.19 -2.61 4.01
CA PHE A 34 -4.42 -1.66 5.10
C PHE A 34 -4.46 -2.37 6.46
N ILE A 35 -3.76 -1.79 7.44
CA ILE A 35 -3.78 -2.22 8.84
C ILE A 35 -5.10 -1.77 9.47
N ASP A 36 -5.49 -0.53 9.20
CA ASP A 36 -6.74 0.10 9.62
C ASP A 36 -7.19 1.11 8.56
N GLU A 37 -8.20 1.94 8.86
CA GLU A 37 -8.75 2.92 7.92
C GLU A 37 -7.77 4.03 7.50
N ASN A 38 -6.72 4.27 8.29
CA ASN A 38 -5.76 5.35 8.10
C ASN A 38 -4.39 4.84 7.62
N HIS A 39 -3.96 3.68 8.07
CA HIS A 39 -2.63 3.14 7.84
C HIS A 39 -2.64 2.03 6.79
N GLY A 40 -2.01 2.27 5.64
CA GLY A 40 -1.93 1.28 4.57
C GLY A 40 -0.74 1.45 3.64
N PHE A 41 -0.63 0.52 2.70
CA PHE A 41 0.53 0.33 1.86
C PHE A 41 0.12 0.02 0.42
N VAL A 42 0.90 0.48 -0.54
CA VAL A 42 0.86 0.07 -1.95
C VAL A 42 2.20 -0.54 -2.32
N GLY A 43 2.18 -1.78 -2.79
CA GLY A 43 3.33 -2.44 -3.41
C GLY A 43 3.48 -2.05 -4.87
N THR A 44 4.71 -1.85 -5.33
CA THR A 44 5.02 -1.48 -6.73
C THR A 44 6.20 -2.28 -7.29
N MET A 45 6.53 -2.04 -8.56
CA MET A 45 7.69 -2.63 -9.24
C MET A 45 9.03 -2.37 -8.51
N ASN A 46 9.30 -1.12 -8.11
CA ASN A 46 10.62 -0.76 -7.58
C ASN A 46 10.68 -0.81 -6.04
N SER A 47 9.59 -0.47 -5.37
CA SER A 47 9.47 -0.48 -3.90
C SER A 47 7.99 -0.42 -3.50
N GLY A 48 7.63 0.28 -2.42
CA GLY A 48 6.24 0.60 -2.10
C GLY A 48 6.06 2.00 -1.52
N TYR A 49 4.82 2.29 -1.18
CA TYR A 49 4.40 3.54 -0.56
C TYR A 49 3.50 3.26 0.63
N GLU A 50 3.58 4.11 1.65
CA GLU A 50 2.80 4.06 2.87
C GLU A 50 1.93 5.31 3.01
N THR A 51 0.71 5.13 3.48
CA THR A 51 -0.17 6.20 3.94
C THR A 51 -0.44 6.03 5.43
N ASN A 52 -0.57 7.15 6.15
CA ASN A 52 -0.99 7.21 7.55
C ASN A 52 -2.25 8.10 7.70
N ASN A 53 -2.97 8.36 6.60
CA ASN A 53 -4.14 9.21 6.55
C ASN A 53 -5.16 8.74 5.49
N GLY A 54 -5.31 7.42 5.35
CA GLY A 54 -6.36 6.80 4.54
C GLY A 54 -6.21 7.04 3.04
N GLY A 55 -4.97 7.28 2.59
CA GLY A 55 -4.62 7.50 1.18
C GLY A 55 -4.69 8.95 0.72
N LEU A 56 -4.84 9.93 1.61
CA LEU A 56 -4.75 11.36 1.24
C LEU A 56 -3.33 11.73 0.80
N THR A 57 -2.31 11.18 1.46
CA THR A 57 -0.91 11.28 1.03
C THR A 57 -0.20 9.94 1.16
N TRP A 58 0.81 9.76 0.31
CA TRP A 58 1.63 8.55 0.23
C TRP A 58 3.11 8.92 0.29
N LYS A 59 3.88 8.20 1.11
CA LYS A 59 5.33 8.39 1.26
C LYS A 59 6.07 7.11 0.84
N PRO A 60 7.24 7.21 0.20
CA PRO A 60 8.02 6.02 -0.15
C PRO A 60 8.43 5.23 1.10
N ILE A 61 8.36 3.91 1.01
CA ILE A 61 8.86 2.96 2.02
C ILE A 61 9.51 1.79 1.30
N ASN A 62 10.44 1.10 1.95
CA ASN A 62 11.03 -0.12 1.41
C ASN A 62 10.10 -1.33 1.63
N LEU A 63 9.44 -1.79 0.57
CA LEU A 63 8.68 -3.05 0.56
C LEU A 63 9.36 -4.14 -0.29
N GLY A 64 10.60 -3.91 -0.71
CA GLY A 64 11.31 -4.79 -1.64
C GLY A 64 10.86 -4.59 -3.10
N MET A 65 11.66 -5.11 -4.02
CA MET A 65 11.34 -5.07 -5.45
C MET A 65 10.16 -5.98 -5.77
N ALA A 66 9.33 -5.51 -6.70
CA ALA A 66 8.14 -6.18 -7.18
C ALA A 66 7.23 -6.71 -6.06
N CYS A 67 6.89 -5.85 -5.09
CA CYS A 67 5.99 -6.18 -3.99
C CYS A 67 4.58 -6.45 -4.53
N ASN A 68 4.30 -7.72 -4.83
CA ASN A 68 3.07 -8.17 -5.48
C ASN A 68 2.00 -8.59 -4.49
N LYS A 69 2.36 -8.80 -3.22
CA LYS A 69 1.42 -9.17 -2.15
C LYS A 69 1.79 -8.45 -0.87
N ILE A 70 0.76 -8.01 -0.16
CA ILE A 70 0.83 -7.45 1.18
C ILE A 70 -0.02 -8.37 2.05
N ARG A 71 0.56 -8.88 3.14
CA ARG A 71 -0.15 -9.73 4.10
C ARG A 71 -0.07 -9.09 5.47
N ILE A 72 -1.23 -8.89 6.08
CA ILE A 72 -1.36 -8.28 7.39
C ILE A 72 -1.91 -9.34 8.33
N TYR A 73 -1.23 -9.52 9.45
CA TYR A 73 -1.54 -10.51 10.47
C TYR A 73 -1.53 -9.85 11.84
N LYS A 74 -2.54 -10.14 12.65
CA LYS A 74 -2.62 -9.72 14.05
C LYS A 74 -2.49 -10.95 14.93
N ASP A 75 -1.53 -10.93 15.85
CA ASP A 75 -1.33 -12.05 16.77
C ASP A 75 -2.34 -12.05 17.93
N ALA A 76 -2.28 -13.10 18.76
CA ALA A 76 -3.18 -13.28 19.90
C ALA A 76 -3.05 -12.17 20.96
N ASN A 77 -1.91 -11.46 21.03
CA ASN A 77 -1.68 -10.34 21.93
C ASN A 77 -2.11 -8.99 21.30
N GLY A 78 -2.56 -9.04 20.05
CA GLY A 78 -3.00 -7.87 19.31
C GLY A 78 -1.90 -7.12 18.59
N LYS A 79 -0.65 -7.62 18.59
CA LYS A 79 0.45 -7.01 17.83
C LYS A 79 0.27 -7.29 16.34
N ILE A 80 0.53 -6.28 15.51
CA ILE A 80 0.29 -6.35 14.07
C ILE A 80 1.60 -6.52 13.33
N TYR A 81 1.57 -7.38 12.31
CA TYR A 81 2.67 -7.64 11.40
C TYR A 81 2.18 -7.41 9.98
N ALA A 82 2.97 -6.69 9.19
CA ALA A 82 2.75 -6.57 7.76
C ALA A 82 3.94 -7.17 6.99
N TYR A 83 3.66 -7.91 5.93
CA TYR A 83 4.66 -8.52 5.06
C TYR A 83 4.48 -8.01 3.64
N GLY A 84 5.48 -7.31 3.11
CA GLY A 84 5.60 -7.00 1.69
C GLY A 84 6.33 -8.15 1.00
N ILE A 85 5.70 -8.78 0.02
CA ILE A 85 6.18 -10.01 -0.60
C ILE A 85 6.37 -9.76 -2.10
N GLY A 86 7.63 -9.73 -2.52
CA GLY A 86 8.05 -9.57 -3.90
C GLY A 86 9.23 -10.50 -4.22
N VAL A 87 10.29 -9.93 -4.81
CA VAL A 87 11.58 -10.61 -4.97
C VAL A 87 12.15 -10.98 -3.58
N ASP A 88 12.04 -10.04 -2.65
CA ASP A 88 12.37 -10.21 -1.24
C ASP A 88 11.10 -10.20 -0.38
N VAL A 89 11.25 -10.59 0.89
CA VAL A 89 10.19 -10.45 1.89
C VAL A 89 10.60 -9.40 2.92
N MET A 90 9.84 -8.32 2.99
CA MET A 90 9.99 -7.28 4.01
C MET A 90 8.96 -7.50 5.12
N LYS A 91 9.36 -7.27 6.38
CA LYS A 91 8.49 -7.37 7.56
C LYS A 91 8.44 -6.02 8.28
N GLY A 92 7.22 -5.56 8.61
CA GLY A 92 6.96 -4.46 9.54
C GLY A 92 6.21 -4.94 10.78
N GLU A 93 6.40 -4.26 11.90
CA GLU A 93 5.71 -4.50 13.17
C GLU A 93 5.06 -3.20 13.64
N PHE A 94 3.80 -3.26 14.07
CA PHE A 94 2.95 -2.12 14.42
C PHE A 94 2.18 -2.39 15.71
#